data_AF-A0A1B6F9Y5-F1
#
_entry.id   AF-A0A1B6F9Y5-F1
#
_cell.length_a   1.000
_cell.length_b   1.000
_cell.length_c   1.000
_cell.angle_alpha   90.00
_cell.angle_beta   90.00
_cell.angle_gamma   90.00
#
_symmetry.space_group_name_H-M   'P 1'
#
loop_
_entity.id
_entity.type
_entity.pdbx_description
1 polymer ?
#
loop_
_entity_poly.entity_id
_entity_poly.type
_entity_poly.pdbx_seq_one_letter_code
_entity_poly.pdbx_strand_id
1 'polypeptide(L)'
;SDVTMGLATVGGVCMDKYACVIAELGTTNSLGKPYPSAGFTSVYILAHEMGHNLGMHHDSSSNLCPSEGYIMSPSRGTTGETLWSSCSAQVMQKLSEKKCLEDSPGTVPAERNHG
;
A
#
# COMPACT_ATOMS: atom_id res chain seq x y z
N SER A 1 -4.25 10.06 19.45
CA SER A 1 -3.50 8.80 19.34
C SER A 1 -3.41 8.48 17.88
N ASP A 2 -2.24 8.62 17.27
CA ASP A 2 -2.03 8.20 15.89
C ASP A 2 -2.10 6.67 15.86
N VAL A 3 -3.23 6.16 15.36
CA VAL A 3 -3.43 4.72 15.19
C VAL A 3 -2.79 4.36 13.86
N THR A 4 -1.60 3.78 13.92
CA THR A 4 -0.94 3.20 12.75
C THR A 4 -1.63 1.88 12.41
N MET A 5 -2.29 1.82 11.25
CA MET A 5 -3.02 0.64 10.78
C MET A 5 -2.22 -0.17 9.74
N GLY A 6 -1.09 0.39 9.28
CA GLY A 6 -0.17 -0.23 8.34
C GLY A 6 1.22 0.37 8.47
N LEU A 7 2.23 -0.34 7.98
CA LEU A 7 3.61 0.10 7.96
C LEU A 7 4.37 -0.53 6.79
N ALA A 8 5.09 0.30 6.05
CA ALA A 8 6.06 -0.11 5.04
C ALA A 8 7.26 0.83 4.98
N THR A 9 8.39 0.31 4.50
CA THR A 9 9.54 1.16 4.14
C THR A 9 9.28 1.87 2.82
N VAL A 10 9.70 3.13 2.68
CA VAL A 10 9.60 3.80 1.38
C VAL A 10 10.68 3.30 0.42
N GLY A 11 10.27 2.76 -0.73
CA GLY A 11 11.18 2.28 -1.78
C GLY A 11 11.85 0.93 -1.47
N GLY A 12 11.27 0.16 -0.56
CA GLY A 12 11.69 -1.17 -0.14
C GLY A 12 11.70 -2.24 -1.24
N VAL A 13 10.94 -2.01 -2.32
CA VAL A 13 10.72 -3.00 -3.38
C VAL A 13 12.05 -3.43 -4.02
N CYS A 14 12.18 -4.73 -4.28
CA CYS A 14 13.38 -5.41 -4.76
C CYS A 14 14.57 -5.44 -3.79
N MET A 15 14.39 -5.09 -2.51
CA MET A 15 15.43 -5.27 -1.49
C MET A 15 15.05 -6.41 -0.55
N ASP A 16 15.90 -7.43 -0.45
CA ASP A 16 15.61 -8.67 0.30
C ASP A 16 15.11 -8.43 1.74
N LYS A 17 15.64 -7.41 2.42
CA LYS A 17 15.29 -7.09 3.81
C LYS A 17 14.14 -6.10 3.97
N TYR A 18 13.76 -5.40 2.91
CA TYR A 18 12.88 -4.23 2.97
C TYR A 18 11.67 -4.32 2.05
N ALA A 19 11.56 -5.35 1.20
CA ALA A 19 10.37 -5.67 0.42
C ALA A 19 9.25 -6.26 1.29
N CYS A 20 8.86 -5.54 2.35
CA CYS A 20 7.86 -5.93 3.35
C CYS A 20 6.81 -4.83 3.53
N VAL A 21 5.57 -5.28 3.75
CA VAL A 21 4.40 -4.47 4.06
C VAL A 21 3.66 -5.14 5.22
N ILE A 22 3.27 -4.36 6.23
CA ILE A 22 2.40 -4.78 7.33
C ILE A 22 1.10 -3.99 7.20
N ALA A 23 -0.05 -4.66 7.20
CA ALA A 23 -1.36 -4.00 7.14
C ALA A 23 -2.36 -4.72 8.07
N GLU A 24 -3.16 -3.95 8.79
CA GLU A 24 -4.24 -4.46 9.62
C GLU A 24 -5.46 -4.82 8.75
N LEU A 25 -5.98 -6.04 8.90
CA LEU A 25 -7.05 -6.59 8.06
C LEU A 25 -8.22 -7.10 8.90
N GLY A 26 -9.44 -6.68 8.57
CA GLY A 26 -10.67 -7.33 9.03
C GLY A 26 -10.93 -7.30 10.54
N THR A 27 -10.31 -6.37 11.29
CA THR A 27 -10.37 -6.41 12.75
C THR A 27 -11.68 -5.85 13.31
N THR A 28 -12.06 -6.35 14.49
CA THR A 28 -13.16 -5.82 15.29
C THR A 28 -12.62 -5.38 16.65
N ASN A 29 -13.30 -4.44 17.29
CA ASN A 29 -12.97 -4.07 18.67
C ASN A 29 -13.45 -5.14 19.67
N SER A 30 -13.13 -4.97 20.95
CA SER A 30 -13.54 -5.89 22.03
C SER A 30 -15.07 -6.07 22.18
N LEU A 31 -15.87 -5.17 21.60
CA LEU A 31 -17.33 -5.24 21.57
C LEU A 31 -17.87 -5.91 20.29
N GLY A 32 -16.99 -6.43 19.42
CA GLY A 32 -17.34 -7.06 18.15
C GLY A 32 -17.73 -6.06 17.05
N LYS A 33 -17.58 -4.75 17.28
CA LYS A 33 -17.86 -3.72 16.25
C LYS A 33 -16.71 -3.67 15.24
N PRO A 34 -16.98 -3.55 13.93
CA PRO A 34 -15.95 -3.35 12.91
C PRO A 34 -15.02 -2.21 13.29
N TYR A 35 -13.73 -2.50 13.37
CA TYR A 35 -12.72 -1.48 13.52
C TYR A 35 -12.53 -0.75 12.17
N PRO A 36 -11.96 0.46 12.12
CA PRO A 36 -11.76 1.15 10.85
C PRO A 36 -10.97 0.34 9.82
N SER A 37 -10.16 -0.65 10.22
CA SER A 37 -9.47 -1.57 9.31
C SER A 37 -10.31 -2.76 8.88
N ALA A 38 -11.63 -2.76 9.07
CA ALA A 38 -12.51 -3.81 8.58
C ALA A 38 -12.98 -3.56 7.14
N GLY A 39 -13.27 -4.64 6.40
CA GLY A 39 -13.89 -4.57 5.07
C GLY A 39 -13.01 -3.87 4.03
N PHE A 40 -13.60 -2.99 3.22
CA PHE A 40 -12.89 -2.31 2.12
C PHE A 40 -11.72 -1.44 2.61
N THR A 41 -11.79 -0.91 3.83
CA THR A 41 -10.71 -0.07 4.35
C THR A 41 -9.42 -0.87 4.57
N SER A 42 -9.49 -2.18 4.82
CA SER A 42 -8.30 -3.05 4.85
C SER A 42 -7.53 -3.02 3.52
N VAL A 43 -8.26 -2.99 2.40
CA VAL A 43 -7.69 -2.96 1.05
C VAL A 43 -7.03 -1.60 0.78
N TYR A 44 -7.67 -0.51 1.20
CA TYR A 44 -7.09 0.82 1.13
C TYR A 44 -5.75 0.89 1.88
N ILE A 45 -5.72 0.40 3.12
CA ILE A 45 -4.49 0.41 3.95
C ILE A 45 -3.41 -0.41 3.26
N LEU A 46 -3.72 -1.64 2.82
CA LEU A 46 -2.76 -2.48 2.11
C LEU A 46 -2.22 -1.77 0.85
N ALA A 47 -3.10 -1.14 0.06
CA ALA A 47 -2.67 -0.40 -1.12
C ALA A 47 -1.75 0.77 -0.75
N HIS A 48 -2.08 1.55 0.28
CA HIS A 48 -1.26 2.65 0.78
C HIS A 48 0.16 2.19 1.15
N GLU A 49 0.26 1.12 1.95
CA GLU A 49 1.55 0.59 2.38
C GLU A 49 2.35 -0.05 1.24
N MET A 50 1.68 -0.71 0.29
CA MET A 50 2.32 -1.15 -0.95
C MET A 50 2.85 0.04 -1.76
N GLY A 51 2.10 1.14 -1.83
CA GLY A 51 2.55 2.40 -2.44
C GLY A 51 3.85 2.91 -1.83
N HIS A 52 3.95 2.92 -0.51
CA HIS A 52 5.21 3.20 0.19
C HIS A 52 6.32 2.24 -0.22
N ASN A 53 6.11 0.93 -0.20
CA ASN A 53 7.13 -0.03 -0.59
C ASN A 53 7.65 0.18 -2.03
N LEU A 54 6.75 0.59 -2.93
CA LEU A 54 7.05 0.96 -4.31
C LEU A 54 7.75 2.33 -4.45
N GLY A 55 7.91 3.09 -3.37
CA GLY A 55 8.66 4.35 -3.35
C GLY A 55 7.78 5.61 -3.32
N MET A 56 6.46 5.46 -3.19
CA MET A 56 5.57 6.60 -3.08
C MET A 56 5.70 7.23 -1.70
N HIS A 57 5.77 8.55 -1.67
CA HIS A 57 5.63 9.31 -0.43
C HIS A 57 4.17 9.76 -0.30
N HIS A 58 3.79 10.26 0.88
CA HIS A 58 2.47 10.85 1.00
C HIS A 58 2.29 12.00 0.01
N ASP A 59 1.07 12.15 -0.51
CA ASP A 59 0.68 13.35 -1.25
C ASP A 59 0.85 14.58 -0.36
N SER A 60 1.19 15.72 -0.98
CA SER A 60 1.64 16.97 -0.33
C SER A 60 2.99 16.91 0.41
N SER A 61 3.59 15.72 0.60
CA SER A 61 4.93 15.60 1.17
C SER A 61 5.99 15.84 0.10
N SER A 62 6.48 17.07 0.02
CA SER A 62 7.50 17.50 -0.95
C SER A 62 7.09 17.28 -2.42
N ASN A 63 5.78 17.28 -2.70
CA ASN A 63 5.19 17.17 -4.03
C ASN A 63 3.96 18.10 -4.16
N LEU A 64 3.45 18.27 -5.38
CA LEU A 64 2.37 19.23 -5.69
C LEU A 64 0.97 18.62 -5.62
N CYS A 65 0.82 17.36 -5.20
CA CYS A 65 -0.48 16.71 -5.14
C CYS A 65 -1.27 17.14 -3.89
N PRO A 66 -2.60 17.18 -3.97
CA PRO A 66 -3.46 17.51 -2.82
C PRO A 66 -3.23 16.53 -1.67
N SER A 67 -3.26 17.01 -0.43
CA SER A 67 -3.06 16.16 0.75
C SER A 67 -4.19 15.14 0.96
N GLU A 68 -5.35 15.30 0.33
CA GLU A 68 -6.54 14.48 0.57
C GLU A 68 -7.14 13.97 -0.75
N GLY A 69 -7.92 12.88 -0.67
CA GLY A 69 -8.71 12.36 -1.79
C GLY A 69 -8.03 11.28 -2.64
N TYR A 70 -6.82 10.85 -2.26
CA TYR A 70 -6.05 9.83 -2.98
C TYR A 70 -5.55 8.74 -2.03
N ILE A 71 -5.07 7.64 -2.60
CA ILE A 71 -4.55 6.51 -1.84
C ILE A 71 -3.37 6.91 -0.96
N MET A 72 -2.47 7.79 -1.43
CA MET A 72 -1.29 8.23 -0.68
C MET A 72 -1.51 9.50 0.15
N SER A 73 -2.76 9.92 0.39
CA SER A 73 -3.04 11.00 1.34
C SER A 73 -2.45 10.70 2.74
N PRO A 74 -1.82 11.66 3.45
CA PRO A 74 -1.22 11.41 4.76
C PRO A 74 -2.23 11.00 5.83
N SER A 75 -3.47 11.47 5.68
CA SER A 75 -4.59 11.07 6.52
C SER A 75 -5.51 10.17 5.71
N ARG A 76 -6.03 9.12 6.36
CA ARG A 76 -7.07 8.29 5.76
C ARG A 76 -8.31 9.15 5.57
N GLY A 77 -8.71 9.35 4.31
CA GLY A 77 -9.97 10.01 4.02
C GLY A 77 -11.18 9.13 4.40
N THR A 78 -12.34 9.76 4.55
CA THR A 78 -13.58 9.05 4.92
C THR A 78 -14.39 8.62 3.72
N THR A 79 -13.91 8.89 2.50
CA THR A 79 -14.69 8.70 1.27
C THR A 79 -14.37 7.40 0.54
N GLY A 80 -13.40 6.62 1.02
CA GLY A 80 -13.01 5.35 0.41
C GLY A 80 -12.23 5.61 -0.87
N GLU A 81 -11.14 6.36 -0.73
CA GLU A 81 -10.32 6.85 -1.83
C GLU A 81 -9.73 5.66 -2.60
N THR A 82 -10.05 5.56 -3.89
CA THR A 82 -9.64 4.43 -4.74
C THR A 82 -8.67 4.84 -5.86
N LEU A 83 -8.28 6.12 -5.87
CA LEU A 83 -7.48 6.71 -6.94
C LEU A 83 -6.08 7.06 -6.44
N TRP A 84 -5.10 6.85 -7.32
CA TRP A 84 -3.74 7.32 -7.12
C TRP A 84 -3.61 8.76 -7.64
N SER A 85 -2.81 9.58 -6.96
CA SER A 85 -2.50 10.93 -7.42
C SER A 85 -1.57 10.92 -8.63
N SER A 86 -1.44 12.05 -9.32
CA SER A 86 -0.46 12.20 -10.40
C SER A 86 0.99 12.05 -9.90
N CYS A 87 1.27 12.40 -8.64
CA CYS A 87 2.58 12.24 -8.01
C CYS A 87 2.91 10.76 -7.76
N SER A 88 1.93 9.99 -7.28
CA SER A 88 2.03 8.53 -7.15
C SER A 88 2.27 7.87 -8.51
N ALA A 89 1.56 8.31 -9.56
CA ALA A 89 1.73 7.79 -10.91
C ALA A 89 3.14 8.07 -11.50
N GLN A 90 3.75 9.21 -11.18
CA GLN A 90 5.13 9.51 -11.61
C GLN A 90 6.15 8.57 -10.97
N VAL A 91 5.92 8.12 -9.74
CA VAL A 91 6.78 7.11 -9.10
C VAL A 91 6.63 5.77 -9.82
N MET A 92 5.39 5.36 -10.13
CA MET A 92 5.13 4.11 -10.87
C MET A 92 5.86 4.04 -12.22
N GLN A 93 5.91 5.14 -12.96
CA GLN A 93 6.59 5.18 -14.27
C GLN A 93 8.08 4.82 -14.17
N LYS A 94 8.73 5.15 -13.04
CA LYS A 94 10.15 4.86 -12.79
C LYS A 94 10.40 3.42 -12.35
N LEU A 95 9.36 2.67 -11.97
CA LEU A 95 9.50 1.27 -11.55
C LEU A 95 9.82 0.33 -12.70
N SER A 96 9.66 0.75 -13.94
CA SER A 96 10.15 0.01 -15.12
C SER A 96 11.67 -0.25 -15.05
N GLU A 97 12.42 0.47 -14.22
CA GLU A 97 13.85 0.22 -14.01
C GLU A 97 14.12 -0.93 -13.02
N LYS A 98 13.08 -1.39 -12.29
CA LYS A 98 13.19 -2.41 -11.22
C LYS A 98 12.94 -3.81 -11.79
N LYS A 99 14.00 -4.44 -12.32
CA LYS A 99 13.98 -5.79 -12.93
C LYS A 99 13.29 -6.89 -12.12
N CYS A 100 13.25 -6.79 -10.79
CA CYS A 100 12.58 -7.80 -9.96
C CYS A 100 11.05 -7.82 -10.12
N LEU A 101 10.47 -6.80 -10.77
CA LEU A 101 9.03 -6.67 -11.05
C LEU A 101 8.67 -7.05 -12.49
N GLU A 102 9.64 -7.47 -13.30
CA GLU A 102 9.46 -7.72 -14.74
C GLU A 102 9.32 -9.22 -15.07
N ASP A 103 9.32 -10.10 -14.05
CA ASP A 103 9.06 -11.50 -14.31
C ASP A 103 7.64 -11.66 -14.86
N SER A 104 7.53 -12.40 -15.96
CA SER A 104 6.22 -12.91 -16.35
C SER A 104 5.80 -13.94 -15.32
N PRO A 105 4.51 -14.02 -14.93
CA PRO A 105 4.04 -15.09 -14.08
C PRO A 105 4.51 -16.40 -14.68
N GLY A 106 5.48 -17.05 -14.03
CA GLY A 106 5.94 -18.34 -14.47
C GLY A 106 4.71 -19.25 -14.54
N THR A 107 4.66 -20.17 -15.50
CA THR A 107 3.75 -21.31 -15.39
C THR A 107 4.10 -21.97 -14.07
N VAL A 108 3.33 -21.70 -13.02
CA VAL A 108 3.51 -22.32 -11.71
C VAL A 108 3.40 -23.82 -11.98
N PRO A 109 4.48 -24.62 -11.87
CA PRO A 109 4.31 -26.07 -11.90
C PRO A 109 3.33 -26.39 -10.78
N ALA A 110 2.36 -27.26 -11.05
CA ALA A 110 1.23 -27.57 -10.17
C ALA A 110 1.60 -28.22 -8.81
N GLU A 111 2.82 -28.01 -8.31
CA GLU A 111 3.36 -28.61 -7.10
C GLU A 111 4.06 -27.56 -6.23
N ARG A 112 3.28 -26.59 -5.73
CA ARG A 112 3.56 -26.01 -4.41
C ARG A 112 2.25 -25.88 -3.65
N ASN A 113 1.74 -27.02 -3.19
CA ASN A 113 0.79 -27.09 -2.08
C ASN A 113 1.41 -26.33 -0.89
N HIS A 114 0.98 -25.09 -0.69
CA HIS A 114 1.16 -24.40 0.58
C HIS A 114 -0.01 -24.86 1.45
N GLY A 115 0.18 -26.02 2.10
CA GLY A 115 -0.67 -26.48 3.19
C GLY A 115 -0.51 -25.61 4.43
#